data_AF-A0A485BT70-F1
#
_entry.id   AF-A0A485BT70-F1
#
_cell.length_a   1.000
_cell.length_b   1.000
_cell.length_c   1.000
_cell.angle_alpha   90.00
_cell.angle_beta   90.00
_cell.angle_gamma   90.00
#
_symmetry.space_group_name_H-M   'P 1'
#
loop_
_entity.id
_entity.type
_entity.pdbx_description
1 polymer ?
#
loop_
_entity_poly.entity_id
_entity_poly.type
_entity_poly.pdbx_seq_one_letter_code
_entity_poly.pdbx_strand_id
1 'polypeptide(L)'
;MRDLSQQKDNLAKACAMADYLLLALPCHAQINAETLKQDGVAACLLKPLTATRLIPALTASCRARTPIVLPHSDSSKLPMTVMAVDDNPANLKLIGVLLEDLVQHVTLCDSGQRAVEQAKEMQLDLILMDIQMPDMDGIRACELIRHLPHQQQTPVIAVTAHAFDGQKEKLMKAGMNDYLAKPIEEDKLHSLLLRYQPGKHSAPLRAAEPVEPPIDYNVTLNWQLALRQAAMKPDLAREMLQMLIAFMPEVRNKVEEQLVGEEPEGLLDLIHKLHGSCSYSGVPRLKKLCQTLESQLRGGTAAEELEPELLELLDEMDNVTREACKMLGI
;
A
#
# COMPACT_ATOMS: atom_id res chain seq x y z
N MET A 1 -3.07 44.92 44.44
CA MET A 1 -4.06 43.88 44.09
C MET A 1 -4.60 44.22 42.71
N ARG A 2 -4.21 43.48 41.66
CA ARG A 2 -4.81 43.69 40.33
C ARG A 2 -6.19 43.04 40.34
N ASP A 3 -7.16 43.78 39.81
CA ASP A 3 -8.58 43.48 39.82
C ASP A 3 -8.86 42.15 39.10
N LEU A 4 -9.22 41.11 39.87
CA LEU A 4 -9.50 39.74 39.38
C LEU A 4 -10.88 39.65 38.67
N SER A 5 -11.70 40.69 38.75
CA SER A 5 -13.05 40.73 38.17
C SER A 5 -13.04 40.66 36.64
N GLN A 6 -12.19 41.48 35.99
CA GLN A 6 -12.08 41.52 34.53
C GLN A 6 -11.56 40.20 33.92
N GLN A 7 -10.72 39.47 34.66
CA GLN A 7 -10.18 38.18 34.23
C GLN A 7 -11.22 37.07 34.29
N LYS A 8 -12.11 37.10 35.29
CA LYS A 8 -13.22 36.15 35.42
C LYS A 8 -14.27 36.30 34.32
N ASP A 9 -14.62 37.52 33.93
CA ASP A 9 -15.56 37.75 32.82
C ASP A 9 -15.01 37.28 31.47
N ASN A 10 -13.71 37.51 31.22
CA ASN A 10 -13.07 37.01 30.01
C ASN A 10 -12.95 35.49 30.00
N LEU A 11 -12.72 34.88 31.18
CA LEU A 11 -12.68 33.43 31.33
C LEU A 11 -14.06 32.81 31.06
N ALA A 12 -15.12 33.38 31.64
CA ALA A 12 -16.49 32.93 31.43
C ALA A 12 -16.89 33.02 29.95
N LYS A 13 -16.52 34.11 29.26
CA LYS A 13 -16.72 34.24 27.81
C LYS A 13 -15.94 33.18 27.02
N ALA A 14 -14.67 32.95 27.38
CA ALA A 14 -13.84 31.95 26.69
C ALA A 14 -14.37 30.53 26.89
N CYS A 15 -14.84 30.18 28.09
CA CYS A 15 -15.50 28.90 28.38
C CYS A 15 -16.82 28.76 27.61
N ALA A 16 -17.55 29.85 27.38
CA ALA A 16 -18.78 29.81 26.56
C ALA A 16 -18.51 29.69 25.04
N MET A 17 -17.31 30.04 24.58
CA MET A 17 -16.94 30.03 23.16
C MET A 17 -16.25 28.73 22.70
N ALA A 18 -15.88 27.84 23.62
CA ALA A 18 -15.13 26.64 23.29
C ALA A 18 -15.55 25.46 24.18
N ASP A 19 -15.72 24.29 23.57
CA ASP A 19 -16.00 23.03 24.29
C ASP A 19 -14.86 22.61 25.22
N TYR A 20 -13.63 23.05 24.92
CA TYR A 20 -12.43 22.75 25.70
C TYR A 20 -11.49 23.95 25.71
N LEU A 21 -11.35 24.60 26.87
CA LEU A 21 -10.49 25.76 27.01
C LEU A 21 -9.11 25.36 27.56
N LEU A 22 -8.05 25.58 26.76
CA LEU A 22 -6.66 25.43 27.17
C LEU A 22 -6.04 26.81 27.42
N LEU A 23 -5.55 27.06 28.63
CA LEU A 23 -4.95 28.35 29.01
C LEU A 23 -3.42 28.31 29.00
N ALA A 24 -2.80 29.25 28.29
CA ALA A 24 -1.34 29.45 28.31
C ALA A 24 -0.95 30.55 29.30
N LEU A 25 -0.44 30.16 30.47
CA LEU A 25 -0.08 31.03 31.57
C LEU A 25 1.39 31.52 31.48
N PRO A 26 1.69 32.76 31.93
CA PRO A 26 3.06 33.24 32.08
C PRO A 26 3.81 32.47 33.18
N CYS A 27 5.11 32.21 32.99
CA CYS A 27 5.94 31.44 33.93
C CYS A 27 6.04 32.06 35.34
N HIS A 28 5.77 33.36 35.49
CA HIS A 28 5.86 34.11 36.76
C HIS A 28 4.51 34.47 37.38
N ALA A 29 3.41 33.92 36.86
CA ALA A 29 2.09 34.23 37.38
C ALA A 29 1.82 33.40 38.66
N GLN A 30 1.59 34.06 39.80
CA GLN A 30 1.04 33.43 41.02
C GLN A 30 -0.46 33.12 40.82
N ILE A 31 -0.77 32.31 39.80
CA ILE A 31 -2.13 31.90 39.49
C ILE A 31 -2.25 30.42 39.80
N ASN A 32 -3.19 30.08 40.67
CA ASN A 32 -3.43 28.70 41.03
C ASN A 32 -4.15 27.99 39.86
N ALA A 33 -3.44 27.08 39.19
CA ALA A 33 -3.99 26.30 38.07
C ALA A 33 -5.19 25.46 38.50
N GLU A 34 -5.31 25.13 39.78
CA GLU A 34 -6.39 24.33 40.35
C GLU A 34 -7.71 25.12 40.43
N THR A 35 -7.65 26.40 40.80
CA THR A 35 -8.83 27.29 40.77
C THR A 35 -9.31 27.55 39.35
N LEU A 36 -8.41 27.65 38.38
CA LEU A 36 -8.79 27.81 36.98
C LEU A 36 -9.48 26.57 36.40
N LYS A 37 -9.05 25.37 36.82
CA LYS A 37 -9.73 24.13 36.44
C LYS A 37 -11.14 24.02 37.02
N GLN A 38 -11.34 24.52 38.25
CA GLN A 38 -12.67 24.61 38.87
C GLN A 38 -13.60 25.58 38.12
N ASP A 39 -13.04 26.63 37.52
CA ASP A 39 -13.77 27.62 36.70
C ASP A 39 -14.03 27.15 35.23
N GLY A 40 -13.83 25.86 34.93
CA GLY A 40 -14.14 25.25 33.64
C GLY A 40 -12.98 25.18 32.64
N VAL A 41 -11.76 25.54 33.05
CA VAL A 41 -10.56 25.39 32.21
C VAL A 41 -10.11 23.94 32.20
N ALA A 42 -9.82 23.47 31.00
CA ALA A 42 -9.70 22.06 30.78
C ALA A 42 -8.22 21.59 30.80
N ALA A 43 -7.27 22.49 30.53
CA ALA A 43 -5.89 22.40 31.04
C ALA A 43 -5.16 23.76 31.04
N CYS A 44 -4.10 23.88 31.86
CA CYS A 44 -3.23 25.05 31.89
C CYS A 44 -1.79 24.67 31.49
N LEU A 45 -1.20 25.41 30.57
CA LEU A 45 0.16 25.25 30.06
C LEU A 45 1.00 26.50 30.38
N LEU A 46 2.28 26.32 30.69
CA LEU A 46 3.19 27.47 30.91
C LEU A 46 3.83 27.90 29.59
N LYS A 47 4.00 29.21 29.42
CA LYS A 47 4.80 29.78 28.32
C LYS A 47 6.30 29.67 28.64
N PRO A 48 7.16 29.37 27.65
CA PRO A 48 6.84 29.18 26.23
C PRO A 48 6.13 27.84 25.97
N LEU A 49 5.14 27.84 25.07
CA LEU A 49 4.43 26.63 24.67
C LEU A 49 5.34 25.78 23.78
N THR A 50 5.70 24.59 24.25
CA THR A 50 6.46 23.61 23.46
C THR A 50 5.54 22.50 22.96
N ALA A 51 5.86 21.93 21.79
CA ALA A 51 5.10 20.83 21.20
C ALA A 51 4.95 19.64 22.17
N THR A 52 6.01 19.35 22.94
CA THR A 52 6.07 18.29 23.94
C THR A 52 5.04 18.43 25.06
N ARG A 53 4.59 19.67 25.36
CA ARG A 53 3.57 19.93 26.39
C ARG A 53 2.19 20.19 25.81
N LEU A 54 2.12 20.76 24.61
CA LEU A 54 0.86 21.07 23.94
C LEU A 54 0.16 19.81 23.41
N ILE A 55 0.90 18.90 22.77
CA ILE A 55 0.34 17.70 22.14
C ILE A 55 -0.37 16.81 23.18
N PRO A 56 0.24 16.45 24.33
CA PRO A 56 -0.45 15.64 25.33
C PRO A 56 -1.71 16.31 25.90
N ALA A 57 -1.68 17.63 26.07
CA ALA A 57 -2.83 18.38 26.56
C ALA A 57 -4.00 18.32 25.57
N LEU A 58 -3.74 18.48 24.26
CA LEU A 58 -4.76 18.32 23.22
C LEU A 58 -5.30 16.89 23.17
N THR A 59 -4.43 15.88 23.22
CA THR A 59 -4.85 14.48 23.13
C THR A 59 -5.68 14.02 24.33
N ALA A 60 -5.34 14.46 25.55
CA ALA A 60 -6.12 14.16 26.74
C ALA A 60 -7.55 14.72 26.66
N SER A 61 -7.68 15.90 26.05
CA SER A 61 -8.96 16.59 25.83
C SER A 61 -9.87 15.83 24.86
N CYS A 62 -9.29 15.24 23.82
CA CYS A 62 -10.02 14.46 22.82
C CYS A 62 -10.55 13.12 23.37
N ARG A 63 -9.89 12.55 24.39
CA ARG A 63 -10.25 11.25 24.98
C ARG A 63 -11.45 11.29 25.94
N ALA A 64 -11.89 12.47 26.36
CA ALA A 64 -13.08 12.65 27.21
C ALA A 64 -14.41 12.57 26.44
N ARG A 65 -14.38 12.41 25.11
CA ARG A 65 -15.56 11.98 24.35
C ARG A 65 -15.74 10.49 24.59
N THR A 66 -16.84 10.12 25.25
CA THR A 66 -17.57 8.88 24.93
C THR A 66 -17.57 8.74 23.41
N PRO A 67 -17.29 7.54 22.86
CA PRO A 67 -17.22 7.37 21.42
C PRO A 67 -18.52 7.90 20.84
N ILE A 68 -18.43 8.96 20.04
CA ILE A 68 -19.55 9.44 19.27
C ILE A 68 -19.85 8.28 18.33
N VAL A 69 -20.89 7.51 18.64
CA VAL A 69 -21.55 6.66 17.67
C VAL A 69 -22.16 7.64 16.68
N LEU A 70 -21.38 7.98 15.66
CA LEU A 70 -21.90 8.66 14.49
C LEU A 70 -22.99 7.73 13.92
N PRO A 71 -24.18 8.26 13.57
CA PRO A 71 -25.10 7.50 12.76
C PRO A 71 -24.34 7.02 11.53
N HIS A 72 -24.33 5.72 11.31
CA HIS A 72 -23.60 5.10 10.20
C HIS A 72 -24.18 5.62 8.89
N SER A 73 -23.57 6.66 8.34
CA SER A 73 -23.55 6.89 6.90
C SER A 73 -22.36 6.11 6.36
N ASP A 74 -22.60 5.16 5.45
CA ASP A 74 -21.63 4.29 4.77
C ASP A 74 -20.54 5.03 3.98
N SER A 75 -19.70 5.86 4.63
CA SER A 75 -18.74 6.75 3.98
C SER A 75 -17.37 6.75 4.67
N SER A 76 -16.82 5.57 4.98
CA SER A 76 -15.39 5.43 5.31
C SER A 76 -14.48 5.53 4.08
N LYS A 77 -15.03 5.40 2.87
CA LYS A 77 -14.30 5.36 1.61
C LYS A 77 -14.03 6.76 1.04
N LEU A 78 -12.84 6.97 0.51
CA LEU A 78 -12.46 8.19 -0.20
C LEU A 78 -13.34 8.35 -1.46
N PRO A 79 -13.86 9.56 -1.74
CA PRO A 79 -14.62 9.85 -2.95
C PRO A 79 -13.68 9.93 -4.16
N MET A 80 -13.18 8.76 -4.56
CA MET A 80 -12.21 8.59 -5.63
C MET A 80 -12.64 7.42 -6.52
N THR A 81 -12.34 7.58 -7.80
CA THR A 81 -12.40 6.53 -8.82
C THR A 81 -10.99 6.12 -9.16
N VAL A 82 -10.58 4.94 -8.70
CA VAL A 82 -9.22 4.43 -8.86
C VAL A 82 -9.23 3.25 -9.82
N MET A 83 -8.33 3.29 -10.80
CA MET A 83 -8.08 2.14 -11.68
C MET A 83 -6.85 1.37 -11.21
N ALA A 84 -6.95 0.06 -11.11
CA ALA A 84 -5.81 -0.83 -10.91
C ALA A 84 -5.57 -1.69 -12.15
N VAL A 85 -4.31 -1.78 -12.57
CA VAL A 85 -3.90 -2.51 -13.77
C VAL A 85 -2.75 -3.45 -13.41
N ASP A 86 -2.97 -4.74 -13.60
CA ASP A 86 -1.98 -5.81 -13.39
C ASP A 86 -2.43 -7.03 -14.21
N ASP A 87 -1.52 -7.66 -14.94
CA ASP A 87 -1.83 -8.81 -15.81
C ASP A 87 -1.88 -10.14 -15.04
N ASN A 88 -1.46 -10.13 -13.78
CA ASN A 88 -1.60 -11.25 -12.88
C ASN A 88 -2.94 -11.16 -12.11
N PRO A 89 -3.86 -12.12 -12.29
CA PRO A 89 -5.18 -12.08 -11.67
C PRO A 89 -5.12 -12.08 -10.13
N ALA A 90 -4.11 -12.71 -9.53
CA ALA A 90 -3.95 -12.74 -8.07
C ALA A 90 -3.59 -11.34 -7.53
N ASN A 91 -2.65 -10.66 -8.18
CA ASN A 91 -2.26 -9.30 -7.82
C ASN A 91 -3.44 -8.33 -8.01
N LEU A 92 -4.11 -8.41 -9.17
CA LEU A 92 -5.25 -7.55 -9.49
C LEU A 92 -6.39 -7.74 -8.48
N LYS A 93 -6.67 -8.98 -8.08
CA LYS A 93 -7.64 -9.32 -7.03
C LYS A 93 -7.26 -8.73 -5.68
N LEU A 94 -6.01 -8.88 -5.24
CA LEU A 94 -5.53 -8.30 -3.99
C LEU A 94 -5.70 -6.77 -3.99
N ILE A 95 -5.24 -6.10 -5.05
CA ILE A 95 -5.35 -4.64 -5.16
C ILE A 95 -6.81 -4.22 -5.16
N GLY A 96 -7.68 -4.95 -5.87
CA GLY A 96 -9.12 -4.72 -5.86
C GLY A 96 -9.72 -4.79 -4.45
N VAL A 97 -9.41 -5.84 -3.69
CA VAL A 97 -9.91 -6.00 -2.31
C VAL A 97 -9.36 -4.94 -1.36
N LEU A 98 -8.15 -4.44 -1.57
CA LEU A 98 -7.61 -3.32 -0.79
C LEU A 98 -8.31 -2.00 -1.15
N LEU A 99 -8.49 -1.73 -2.45
CA LEU A 99 -9.13 -0.49 -2.92
C LEU A 99 -10.61 -0.46 -2.56
N GLU A 100 -11.31 -1.59 -2.61
CA GLU A 100 -12.73 -1.68 -2.26
C GLU A 100 -12.99 -1.18 -0.84
N ASP A 101 -12.07 -1.34 0.10
CA ASP A 101 -12.23 -0.82 1.47
C ASP A 101 -11.89 0.68 1.60
N LEU A 102 -11.11 1.21 0.65
CA LEU A 102 -10.50 2.54 0.74
C LEU A 102 -11.17 3.60 -0.16
N VAL A 103 -11.76 3.23 -1.30
CA VAL A 103 -12.28 4.18 -2.30
C VAL A 103 -13.69 3.83 -2.80
N GLN A 104 -14.44 4.83 -3.26
CA GLN A 104 -15.84 4.65 -3.68
C GLN A 104 -15.98 3.83 -4.97
N HIS A 105 -15.08 4.02 -5.93
CA HIS A 105 -15.15 3.35 -7.23
C HIS A 105 -13.80 2.74 -7.59
N VAL A 106 -13.83 1.46 -7.97
CA VAL A 106 -12.64 0.69 -8.38
C VAL A 106 -12.89 0.14 -9.78
N THR A 107 -11.93 0.37 -10.67
CA THR A 107 -11.89 -0.23 -12.01
C THR A 107 -10.69 -1.17 -12.08
N LEU A 108 -10.90 -2.43 -12.43
CA LEU A 108 -9.83 -3.42 -12.57
C LEU A 108 -9.58 -3.73 -14.05
N CYS A 109 -8.32 -3.66 -14.48
CA CYS A 109 -7.89 -3.98 -15.83
C CYS A 109 -6.77 -5.03 -15.80
N ASP A 110 -6.88 -6.03 -16.65
CA ASP A 110 -5.91 -7.14 -16.77
C ASP A 110 -4.76 -6.87 -17.74
N SER A 111 -4.71 -5.67 -18.33
CA SER A 111 -3.76 -5.33 -19.37
C SER A 111 -3.70 -3.82 -19.59
N GLY A 112 -2.54 -3.35 -20.08
CA GLY A 112 -2.38 -1.95 -20.48
C GLY A 112 -3.39 -1.53 -21.53
N GLN A 113 -3.75 -2.42 -22.47
CA GLN A 113 -4.67 -2.09 -23.57
C GLN A 113 -6.07 -1.78 -23.04
N ARG A 114 -6.59 -2.63 -22.14
CA ARG A 114 -7.88 -2.39 -21.48
C ARG A 114 -7.83 -1.16 -20.60
N ALA A 115 -6.71 -0.88 -19.94
CA ALA A 115 -6.54 0.34 -19.17
C ALA A 115 -6.68 1.61 -20.03
N VAL A 116 -6.07 1.63 -21.22
CA VAL A 116 -6.22 2.75 -22.17
C VAL A 116 -7.65 2.89 -22.67
N GLU A 117 -8.33 1.78 -22.95
CA GLU A 117 -9.73 1.77 -23.38
C GLU A 117 -10.66 2.31 -22.30
N GLN A 118 -10.54 1.83 -21.06
CA GLN A 118 -11.32 2.33 -19.93
C GLN A 118 -11.06 3.81 -19.66
N ALA A 119 -9.80 4.24 -19.73
CA ALA A 119 -9.42 5.64 -19.52
C ALA A 119 -10.03 6.62 -20.56
N LYS A 120 -10.52 6.13 -21.72
CA LYS A 120 -11.26 6.93 -22.71
C LYS A 120 -12.73 7.15 -22.31
N GLU A 121 -13.33 6.18 -21.62
CA GLU A 121 -14.76 6.15 -21.34
C GLU A 121 -15.13 6.82 -20.02
N MET A 122 -14.19 6.87 -19.08
CA MET A 122 -14.43 7.41 -17.74
C MET A 122 -13.31 8.33 -17.27
N GLN A 123 -13.65 9.23 -16.35
CA GLN A 123 -12.68 10.05 -15.63
C GLN A 123 -12.15 9.27 -14.42
N LEU A 124 -10.84 9.34 -14.21
CA LEU A 124 -10.16 8.62 -13.12
C LEU A 124 -9.46 9.66 -12.23
N ASP A 125 -9.46 9.39 -10.92
CA ASP A 125 -8.74 10.22 -9.94
C ASP A 125 -7.32 9.72 -9.71
N LEU A 126 -7.07 8.42 -9.91
CA LEU A 126 -5.76 7.80 -9.77
C LEU A 126 -5.68 6.47 -10.54
N ILE A 127 -4.49 6.14 -11.04
CA ILE A 127 -4.22 4.87 -11.72
C ILE A 127 -3.04 4.19 -11.03
N LEU A 128 -3.24 2.97 -10.52
CA LEU A 128 -2.18 2.04 -10.13
C LEU A 128 -1.86 1.16 -11.34
N MET A 129 -0.61 1.18 -11.80
CA MET A 129 -0.21 0.54 -13.06
C MET A 129 0.99 -0.37 -12.83
N ASP A 130 0.85 -1.67 -13.04
CA ASP A 130 2.01 -2.55 -13.17
C ASP A 130 2.85 -2.12 -14.37
N ILE A 131 4.16 -2.08 -14.19
CA ILE A 131 5.08 -1.69 -15.26
C ILE A 131 5.23 -2.82 -16.26
N GLN A 132 5.26 -4.06 -15.78
CA GLN A 132 5.67 -5.21 -16.57
C GLN A 132 4.44 -6.04 -16.93
N MET A 133 3.96 -5.82 -18.15
CA MET A 133 2.83 -6.54 -18.72
C MET A 133 3.18 -6.97 -20.16
N PRO A 134 2.64 -8.10 -20.64
CA PRO A 134 2.82 -8.54 -22.01
C PRO A 134 2.17 -7.57 -23.00
N ASP A 135 2.66 -7.59 -24.24
CA ASP A 135 2.24 -6.79 -25.40
C ASP A 135 2.42 -5.27 -25.25
N MET A 136 1.84 -4.68 -24.20
CA MET A 136 1.96 -3.27 -23.86
C MET A 136 2.29 -3.10 -22.38
N ASP A 137 3.52 -2.62 -22.14
CA ASP A 137 4.00 -2.31 -20.80
C ASP A 137 3.28 -1.10 -20.17
N GLY A 138 3.39 -0.97 -18.85
CA GLY A 138 2.73 0.10 -18.09
C GLY A 138 3.24 1.49 -18.42
N ILE A 139 4.49 1.60 -18.90
CA ILE A 139 5.08 2.88 -19.34
C ILE A 139 4.37 3.37 -20.59
N ARG A 140 4.23 2.50 -21.59
CA ARG A 140 3.55 2.79 -22.84
C ARG A 140 2.08 3.05 -22.63
N ALA A 141 1.42 2.28 -21.76
CA ALA A 141 0.03 2.53 -21.37
C ALA A 141 -0.12 3.92 -20.72
N CYS A 142 0.78 4.31 -19.81
CA CYS A 142 0.82 5.63 -19.18
C CYS A 142 0.98 6.76 -20.21
N GLU A 143 1.90 6.61 -21.18
CA GLU A 143 2.08 7.57 -22.27
C GLU A 143 0.77 7.77 -23.06
N LEU A 144 0.10 6.68 -23.45
CA LEU A 144 -1.15 6.75 -24.21
C LEU A 144 -2.29 7.38 -23.40
N ILE A 145 -2.43 7.02 -22.13
CA ILE A 145 -3.43 7.60 -21.22
C ILE A 145 -3.21 9.11 -21.08
N ARG A 146 -1.96 9.57 -20.95
CA ARG A 146 -1.62 11.00 -20.80
C ARG A 146 -2.08 11.85 -22.00
N HIS A 147 -2.18 11.25 -23.20
CA HIS A 147 -2.65 11.95 -24.41
C HIS A 147 -4.19 12.08 -24.46
N LEU A 148 -4.94 11.47 -23.55
CA LEU A 148 -6.41 11.54 -23.54
C LEU A 148 -6.90 12.87 -22.92
N PRO A 149 -7.90 13.55 -23.50
CA PRO A 149 -8.36 14.89 -23.09
C PRO A 149 -8.79 15.05 -21.62
N HIS A 150 -9.05 13.94 -20.91
CA HIS A 150 -9.52 13.93 -19.52
C HIS A 150 -8.54 13.27 -18.53
N GLN A 151 -7.38 12.81 -19.01
CA GLN A 151 -6.42 12.05 -18.20
C GLN A 151 -5.02 12.69 -18.16
N GLN A 152 -4.87 13.86 -18.78
CA GLN A 152 -3.60 14.61 -18.87
C GLN A 152 -2.98 14.89 -17.50
N GLN A 153 -3.78 15.05 -16.44
CA GLN A 153 -3.30 15.33 -15.09
C GLN A 153 -3.53 14.18 -14.11
N THR A 154 -4.16 13.09 -14.56
CA THR A 154 -4.43 11.95 -13.69
C THR A 154 -3.11 11.39 -13.18
N PRO A 155 -2.95 11.23 -11.85
CA PRO A 155 -1.79 10.58 -11.27
C PRO A 155 -1.71 9.12 -11.70
N VAL A 156 -0.58 8.74 -12.29
CA VAL A 156 -0.26 7.34 -12.59
C VAL A 156 0.87 6.89 -11.65
N ILE A 157 0.61 5.85 -10.88
CA ILE A 157 1.47 5.33 -9.84
C ILE A 157 1.98 3.97 -10.30
N ALA A 158 3.28 3.84 -10.43
CA ALA A 158 3.90 2.60 -10.88
C ALA A 158 3.84 1.55 -9.76
N VAL A 159 3.34 0.36 -10.05
CA VAL A 159 3.48 -0.80 -9.17
C VAL A 159 4.67 -1.62 -9.65
N THR A 160 5.66 -1.89 -8.79
CA THR A 160 6.90 -2.56 -9.21
C THR A 160 7.39 -3.56 -8.17
N ALA A 161 7.92 -4.70 -8.62
CA ALA A 161 8.61 -5.65 -7.75
C ALA A 161 10.01 -5.17 -7.29
N HIS A 162 10.59 -4.19 -7.98
CA HIS A 162 11.96 -3.74 -7.77
C HIS A 162 12.00 -2.25 -7.43
N ALA A 163 12.15 -1.92 -6.14
CA ALA A 163 12.26 -0.55 -5.66
C ALA A 163 13.72 -0.02 -5.63
N PHE A 164 14.56 -0.39 -6.61
CA PHE A 164 15.96 0.03 -6.60
C PHE A 164 16.15 1.48 -7.06
N ASP A 165 17.02 2.19 -6.34
CA ASP A 165 17.52 3.53 -6.68
C ASP A 165 18.08 3.53 -8.10
N GLY A 166 17.37 4.22 -9.01
CA GLY A 166 17.71 4.32 -10.43
C GLY A 166 16.53 4.05 -11.37
N GLN A 167 15.57 3.20 -11.00
CA GLN A 167 14.33 3.07 -11.78
C GLN A 167 13.40 4.27 -11.59
N LYS A 168 13.40 4.88 -10.40
CA LYS A 168 12.57 6.05 -10.09
C LYS A 168 12.73 7.18 -11.12
N GLU A 169 13.95 7.53 -11.49
CA GLU A 169 14.18 8.63 -12.43
C GLU A 169 13.63 8.29 -13.83
N LYS A 170 13.72 7.02 -14.26
CA LYS A 170 13.14 6.55 -15.52
C LYS A 170 11.61 6.62 -15.49
N LEU A 171 10.98 6.17 -14.40
CA LEU A 171 9.52 6.19 -14.25
C LEU A 171 8.98 7.63 -14.23
N MET A 172 9.66 8.53 -13.51
CA MET A 172 9.29 9.95 -13.50
C MET A 172 9.45 10.61 -14.88
N LYS A 173 10.53 10.26 -15.63
CA LYS A 173 10.73 10.75 -17.01
C LYS A 173 9.67 10.21 -17.99
N ALA A 174 9.18 9.00 -17.76
CA ALA A 174 8.07 8.40 -18.50
C ALA A 174 6.70 9.03 -18.18
N GLY A 175 6.66 9.99 -17.24
CA GLY A 175 5.44 10.70 -16.89
C GLY A 175 4.62 10.03 -15.78
N MET A 176 5.16 9.04 -15.07
CA MET A 176 4.55 8.53 -13.84
C MET A 176 4.80 9.49 -12.68
N ASN A 177 3.90 9.49 -11.69
CA ASN A 177 3.86 10.46 -10.61
C ASN A 177 4.50 9.96 -9.31
N ASP A 178 4.45 8.66 -9.07
CA ASP A 178 5.06 7.99 -7.91
C ASP A 178 5.21 6.48 -8.18
N TYR A 179 5.68 5.73 -7.19
CA TYR A 179 5.71 4.27 -7.24
C TYR A 179 5.26 3.62 -5.92
N LEU A 180 4.84 2.36 -6.03
CA LEU A 180 4.50 1.47 -4.92
C LEU A 180 5.22 0.15 -5.14
N ALA A 181 6.05 -0.24 -4.18
CA ALA A 181 6.78 -1.50 -4.24
C ALA A 181 5.84 -2.68 -3.92
N LYS A 182 5.97 -3.80 -4.66
CA LYS A 182 5.36 -5.08 -4.29
C LYS A 182 6.22 -5.70 -3.15
N PRO A 183 5.62 -6.23 -2.07
CA PRO A 183 4.18 -6.38 -1.85
C PRO A 183 3.49 -5.07 -1.51
N ILE A 184 2.31 -4.83 -2.10
CA ILE A 184 1.45 -3.70 -1.75
C ILE A 184 0.89 -3.90 -0.34
N GLU A 185 1.23 -2.97 0.55
CA GLU A 185 0.66 -2.89 1.89
C GLU A 185 -0.49 -1.88 1.94
N GLU A 186 -1.53 -2.22 2.70
CA GLU A 186 -2.72 -1.37 2.88
C GLU A 186 -2.37 0.03 3.41
N ASP A 187 -1.49 0.13 4.39
CA ASP A 187 -1.08 1.41 4.98
C ASP A 187 -0.34 2.31 3.98
N LYS A 188 0.54 1.71 3.15
CA LYS A 188 1.29 2.43 2.10
C LYS A 188 0.32 2.88 0.99
N LEU A 189 -0.61 2.02 0.59
CA LEU A 189 -1.65 2.34 -0.39
C LEU A 189 -2.58 3.46 0.10
N HIS A 190 -3.12 3.34 1.31
CA HIS A 190 -3.99 4.35 1.90
C HIS A 190 -3.29 5.71 2.04
N SER A 191 -2.03 5.71 2.50
CA SER A 191 -1.21 6.93 2.58
C SER A 191 -1.00 7.57 1.20
N LEU A 192 -0.83 6.74 0.16
CA LEU A 192 -0.69 7.19 -1.22
C LEU A 192 -2.00 7.78 -1.75
N LEU A 193 -3.14 7.13 -1.52
CA LEU A 193 -4.46 7.61 -1.92
C LEU A 193 -4.78 8.98 -1.28
N LEU A 194 -4.47 9.15 0.00
CA LEU A 194 -4.64 10.43 0.70
C LEU A 194 -3.78 11.55 0.10
N ARG A 195 -2.55 11.24 -0.33
CA ARG A 195 -1.62 12.20 -0.94
C ARG A 195 -2.14 12.72 -2.28
N TYR A 196 -2.78 11.87 -3.07
CA TYR A 196 -3.29 12.19 -4.40
C TYR A 196 -4.80 12.48 -4.41
N GLN A 197 -5.42 12.60 -3.24
CA GLN A 197 -6.85 12.89 -3.14
C GLN A 197 -7.19 14.24 -3.82
N PRO A 198 -8.16 14.27 -4.76
CA PRO A 198 -8.58 15.51 -5.40
C PRO A 198 -8.97 16.60 -4.39
N GLY A 199 -8.47 17.81 -4.59
CA GLY A 199 -8.79 18.97 -3.74
C GLY A 199 -8.02 19.07 -2.42
N LYS A 200 -7.17 18.09 -2.07
CA LYS A 200 -6.26 18.19 -0.92
C LYS A 200 -4.81 18.21 -1.39
N HIS A 201 -4.20 19.40 -1.37
CA HIS A 201 -2.75 19.54 -1.54
C HIS A 201 -2.06 19.27 -0.19
N SER A 202 -1.90 18.01 0.20
CA SER A 202 -0.97 17.68 1.28
C SER A 202 0.44 17.57 0.71
N ALA A 203 1.38 18.32 1.27
CA ALA A 203 2.81 18.11 1.03
C ALA A 203 3.18 16.63 1.26
N PRO A 204 4.18 16.07 0.55
CA PRO A 204 4.52 14.66 0.66
C PRO A 204 4.86 14.30 2.11
N LEU A 205 3.93 13.64 2.79
CA LEU A 205 4.21 12.95 4.03
C LEU A 205 5.09 11.77 3.67
N ARG A 206 6.39 11.88 3.97
CA ARG A 206 7.30 10.74 4.07
C ARG A 206 6.78 9.89 5.22
N ALA A 207 6.01 8.85 4.89
CA ALA A 207 5.76 7.77 5.82
C ALA A 207 7.13 7.16 6.15
N ALA A 208 7.48 7.08 7.43
CA ALA A 208 8.61 6.29 7.86
C ALA A 208 8.30 4.83 7.48
N GLU A 209 9.19 4.19 6.73
CA GLU A 209 9.07 2.76 6.45
C GLU A 209 9.04 2.02 7.79
N PRO A 210 7.96 1.28 8.10
CA PRO A 210 7.94 0.42 9.25
C PRO A 210 9.16 -0.52 9.18
N VAL A 211 9.87 -0.69 10.29
CA VAL A 211 10.94 -1.68 10.37
C VAL A 211 10.28 -3.05 10.34
N GLU A 212 10.25 -3.65 9.16
CA GLU A 212 9.66 -4.96 8.94
C GLU A 212 10.44 -6.04 9.70
N PRO A 213 9.77 -7.03 10.30
CA PRO A 213 10.45 -8.16 10.91
C PRO A 213 11.22 -8.93 9.83
N PRO A 214 12.43 -9.44 10.12
CA PRO A 214 13.21 -10.17 9.15
C PRO A 214 12.44 -11.39 8.65
N ILE A 215 12.32 -11.50 7.33
CA ILE A 215 11.73 -12.65 6.66
C ILE A 215 12.78 -13.76 6.60
N ASP A 216 12.45 -14.94 7.11
CA ASP A 216 13.28 -16.13 6.91
C ASP A 216 13.00 -16.72 5.53
N TYR A 217 13.98 -16.58 4.64
CA TYR A 217 13.91 -17.06 3.26
C TYR A 217 14.21 -18.55 3.10
N ASN A 218 14.46 -19.28 4.19
CA ASN A 218 14.61 -20.74 4.16
C ASN A 218 13.29 -21.48 4.42
N VAL A 219 12.23 -20.76 4.75
CA VAL A 219 10.90 -21.33 5.01
C VAL A 219 10.13 -21.46 3.70
N THR A 220 9.56 -22.63 3.45
CA THR A 220 8.69 -22.88 2.28
C THR A 220 7.38 -22.11 2.36
N LEU A 221 6.63 -22.27 3.46
CA LEU A 221 5.35 -21.61 3.68
C LEU A 221 5.30 -20.96 5.07
N ASN A 222 5.04 -19.65 5.10
CA ASN A 222 4.83 -18.87 6.31
C ASN A 222 3.42 -18.27 6.27
N TRP A 223 2.49 -18.92 6.96
CA TRP A 223 1.08 -18.49 6.98
C TRP A 223 0.90 -17.10 7.61
N GLN A 224 1.70 -16.75 8.62
CA GLN A 224 1.63 -15.42 9.24
C GLN A 224 2.06 -14.32 8.26
N LEU A 225 3.02 -14.62 7.38
CA LEU A 225 3.42 -13.74 6.29
C LEU A 225 2.31 -13.64 5.24
N ALA A 226 1.71 -14.76 4.82
CA ALA A 226 0.59 -14.77 3.88
C ALA A 226 -0.58 -13.90 4.39
N LEU A 227 -0.95 -14.02 5.66
CA LEU A 227 -1.98 -13.19 6.29
C LEU A 227 -1.62 -11.71 6.22
N ARG A 228 -0.38 -11.33 6.57
CA ARG A 228 0.05 -9.92 6.52
C ARG A 228 -0.01 -9.37 5.10
N GLN A 229 0.44 -10.14 4.11
CA GLN A 229 0.42 -9.76 2.70
C GLN A 229 -1.00 -9.63 2.15
N ALA A 230 -1.95 -10.41 2.67
CA ALA A 230 -3.36 -10.33 2.33
C ALA A 230 -4.16 -9.37 3.25
N ALA A 231 -3.51 -8.33 3.79
CA ALA A 231 -4.13 -7.34 4.68
C ALA A 231 -4.88 -7.96 5.88
N MET A 232 -4.30 -9.01 6.46
CA MET A 232 -4.85 -9.78 7.58
C MET A 232 -6.21 -10.45 7.30
N LYS A 233 -6.60 -10.60 6.03
CA LYS A 233 -7.83 -11.28 5.60
C LYS A 233 -7.55 -12.76 5.32
N PRO A 234 -8.02 -13.71 6.16
CA PRO A 234 -7.68 -15.12 6.02
C PRO A 234 -8.26 -15.76 4.76
N ASP A 235 -9.47 -15.37 4.35
CA ASP A 235 -10.10 -15.89 3.13
C ASP A 235 -9.34 -15.43 1.88
N LEU A 236 -8.88 -14.18 1.86
CA LEU A 236 -8.05 -13.64 0.79
C LEU A 236 -6.69 -14.36 0.74
N ALA A 237 -6.03 -14.55 1.89
CA ALA A 237 -4.76 -15.30 1.96
C ALA A 237 -4.91 -16.73 1.44
N ARG A 238 -6.04 -17.38 1.75
CA ARG A 238 -6.40 -18.71 1.25
C ARG A 238 -6.55 -18.70 -0.27
N GLU A 239 -7.32 -17.75 -0.80
CA GLU A 239 -7.57 -17.59 -2.23
C GLU A 239 -6.28 -17.29 -3.00
N MET A 240 -5.41 -16.41 -2.48
CA MET A 240 -4.08 -16.12 -3.07
C MET A 240 -3.23 -17.38 -3.18
N LEU A 241 -3.15 -18.16 -2.09
CA LEU A 241 -2.37 -19.39 -2.07
C LEU A 241 -2.94 -20.44 -3.05
N GLN A 242 -4.27 -20.53 -3.16
CA GLN A 242 -4.93 -21.41 -4.14
C GLN A 242 -4.65 -21.00 -5.58
N MET A 243 -4.71 -19.70 -5.89
CA MET A 243 -4.36 -19.20 -7.22
C MET A 243 -2.89 -19.45 -7.58
N LEU A 244 -1.98 -19.30 -6.60
CA LEU A 244 -0.57 -19.66 -6.80
C LEU A 244 -0.42 -21.15 -7.17
N ILE A 245 -1.04 -22.06 -6.40
CA ILE A 245 -0.98 -23.51 -6.68
C ILE A 245 -1.58 -23.83 -8.06
N ALA A 246 -2.69 -23.19 -8.43
CA ALA A 246 -3.32 -23.39 -9.73
C ALA A 246 -2.45 -22.90 -10.90
N PHE A 247 -1.58 -21.93 -10.67
CA PHE A 247 -0.66 -21.38 -11.68
C PHE A 247 0.63 -22.20 -11.84
N MET A 248 1.10 -22.86 -10.78
CA MET A 248 2.36 -23.63 -10.78
C MET A 248 2.49 -24.69 -11.89
N PRO A 249 1.45 -25.46 -12.28
CA PRO A 249 1.57 -26.45 -13.36
C PRO A 249 1.97 -25.85 -14.70
N GLU A 250 1.48 -24.65 -15.03
CA GLU A 250 1.87 -23.94 -16.24
C GLU A 250 3.36 -23.57 -16.21
N VAL A 251 3.84 -23.07 -15.06
CA VAL A 251 5.26 -22.76 -14.86
C VAL A 251 6.12 -24.00 -14.97
N ARG A 252 5.69 -25.10 -14.34
CA ARG A 252 6.39 -26.38 -14.38
C ARG A 252 6.62 -26.85 -15.81
N ASN A 253 5.57 -26.89 -16.63
CA ASN A 253 5.68 -27.39 -18.00
C ASN A 253 6.75 -26.61 -18.79
N LYS A 254 6.74 -25.28 -18.68
CA LYS A 254 7.67 -24.42 -19.42
C LYS A 254 9.11 -24.51 -18.93
N VAL A 255 9.29 -24.73 -17.62
CA VAL A 255 10.62 -24.99 -17.05
C VAL A 255 11.13 -26.36 -17.50
N GLU A 256 10.27 -27.38 -17.52
CA GLU A 256 10.63 -28.72 -18.00
C GLU A 256 10.99 -28.73 -19.50
N GLU A 257 10.26 -27.99 -20.34
CA GLU A 257 10.62 -27.76 -21.76
C GLU A 257 12.05 -27.19 -21.87
N GLN A 258 12.35 -26.12 -21.12
CA GLN A 258 13.70 -25.51 -21.09
C GLN A 258 14.79 -26.51 -20.62
N LEU A 259 14.50 -27.34 -19.62
CA LEU A 259 15.46 -28.32 -19.07
C LEU A 259 15.76 -29.47 -20.04
N VAL A 260 14.85 -29.79 -20.95
CA VAL A 260 15.06 -30.83 -21.99
C VAL A 260 15.78 -30.24 -23.22
N GLY A 261 16.10 -28.94 -23.20
CA GLY A 261 16.81 -28.23 -24.27
C GLY A 261 15.90 -27.64 -25.32
N GLU A 262 14.60 -27.50 -25.03
CA GLU A 262 13.72 -26.65 -25.83
C GLU A 262 13.95 -25.17 -25.46
N GLU A 263 13.68 -24.24 -26.37
CA GLU A 263 13.78 -22.79 -26.12
C GLU A 263 12.36 -22.17 -26.03
N PRO A 264 11.61 -22.41 -24.94
CA PRO A 264 10.24 -21.94 -24.83
C PRO A 264 10.17 -20.40 -24.80
N GLU A 265 9.44 -19.83 -25.76
CA GLU A 265 9.19 -18.39 -25.83
C GLU A 265 8.45 -17.89 -24.58
N GLY A 266 8.94 -16.83 -23.93
CA GLY A 266 8.26 -16.21 -22.79
C GLY A 266 8.46 -16.93 -21.45
N LEU A 267 9.58 -17.65 -21.25
CA LEU A 267 9.99 -18.18 -19.95
C LEU A 267 10.18 -17.06 -18.90
N LEU A 268 10.87 -15.98 -19.29
CA LEU A 268 11.12 -14.83 -18.42
C LEU A 268 9.81 -14.20 -17.92
N ASP A 269 8.84 -14.00 -18.82
CA ASP A 269 7.55 -13.41 -18.46
C ASP A 269 6.79 -14.31 -17.47
N LEU A 270 6.88 -15.63 -17.65
CA LEU A 270 6.23 -16.59 -16.77
C LEU A 270 6.88 -16.62 -15.37
N ILE A 271 8.21 -16.57 -15.29
CA ILE A 271 8.95 -16.46 -14.03
C ILE A 271 8.62 -15.14 -13.33
N HIS A 272 8.52 -14.04 -14.08
CA HIS A 272 8.13 -12.75 -13.53
C HIS A 272 6.71 -12.78 -12.93
N LYS A 273 5.74 -13.39 -13.64
CA LYS A 273 4.38 -13.61 -13.12
C LYS A 273 4.40 -14.44 -11.83
N LEU A 274 5.19 -15.51 -11.79
CA LEU A 274 5.33 -16.35 -10.61
C LEU A 274 5.94 -15.56 -9.43
N HIS A 275 6.97 -14.76 -9.68
CA HIS A 275 7.56 -13.88 -8.67
C HIS A 275 6.51 -12.91 -8.08
N GLY A 276 5.66 -12.33 -8.94
CA GLY A 276 4.52 -11.51 -8.55
C GLY A 276 3.58 -12.26 -7.59
N SER A 277 3.09 -13.44 -7.99
CA SER A 277 2.20 -14.27 -7.16
C SER A 277 2.84 -14.67 -5.82
N CYS A 278 4.14 -14.94 -5.79
CA CYS A 278 4.88 -15.28 -4.58
C CYS A 278 4.96 -14.12 -3.58
N SER A 279 4.81 -12.87 -4.06
CA SER A 279 4.84 -11.69 -3.20
C SER A 279 3.64 -11.58 -2.25
N TYR A 280 2.59 -12.38 -2.47
CA TYR A 280 1.34 -12.31 -1.70
C TYR A 280 0.88 -13.63 -1.07
N SER A 281 1.65 -14.69 -1.25
CA SER A 281 1.24 -16.06 -0.88
C SER A 281 2.02 -16.62 0.33
N GLY A 282 2.87 -15.82 0.97
CA GLY A 282 3.66 -16.23 2.13
C GLY A 282 4.67 -17.34 1.85
N VAL A 283 5.25 -17.38 0.65
CA VAL A 283 6.21 -18.42 0.20
C VAL A 283 7.62 -17.83 0.01
N PRO A 284 8.34 -17.48 1.09
CA PRO A 284 9.51 -16.63 0.98
C PRO A 284 10.68 -17.31 0.25
N ARG A 285 10.88 -18.63 0.42
CA ARG A 285 11.91 -19.36 -0.32
C ARG A 285 11.64 -19.37 -1.83
N LEU A 286 10.41 -19.72 -2.23
CA LEU A 286 10.00 -19.71 -3.64
C LEU A 286 10.13 -18.31 -4.26
N LYS A 287 9.70 -17.27 -3.52
CA LYS A 287 9.86 -15.88 -3.95
C LYS A 287 11.32 -15.54 -4.27
N LYS A 288 12.25 -15.95 -3.39
CA LYS A 288 13.68 -15.70 -3.56
C LYS A 288 14.24 -16.39 -4.82
N LEU A 289 13.85 -17.64 -5.08
CA LEU A 289 14.25 -18.37 -6.30
C LEU A 289 13.76 -17.65 -7.55
N CYS A 290 12.50 -17.24 -7.57
CA CYS A 290 11.94 -16.48 -8.69
C CYS A 290 12.68 -15.15 -8.91
N GLN A 291 13.02 -14.44 -7.83
CA GLN A 291 13.79 -13.20 -7.90
C GLN A 291 15.19 -13.41 -8.49
N THR A 292 15.90 -14.47 -8.07
CA THR A 292 17.22 -14.81 -8.60
C THR A 292 17.14 -15.11 -10.10
N LEU A 293 16.24 -16.00 -10.49
CA LEU A 293 16.03 -16.39 -11.89
C LEU A 293 15.63 -15.20 -12.77
N GLU A 294 14.67 -14.39 -12.33
CA GLU A 294 14.24 -13.19 -13.04
C GLU A 294 15.41 -12.21 -13.23
N SER A 295 16.22 -12.00 -12.19
CA SER A 295 17.37 -11.10 -12.26
C SER A 295 18.45 -11.59 -13.23
N GLN A 296 18.74 -12.90 -13.25
CA GLN A 296 19.74 -13.48 -14.14
C GLN A 296 19.28 -13.48 -15.60
N LEU A 297 18.05 -13.90 -15.87
CA LEU A 297 17.47 -13.89 -17.21
C LEU A 297 17.41 -12.47 -17.78
N ARG A 298 17.05 -11.46 -16.97
CA ARG A 298 17.12 -10.04 -17.38
C ARG A 298 18.53 -9.52 -17.58
N GLY A 299 19.49 -10.09 -16.84
CA GLY A 299 20.91 -9.82 -17.00
C GLY A 299 21.49 -10.38 -18.30
N GLY A 300 20.71 -11.17 -19.05
CA GLY A 300 21.14 -11.82 -20.29
C GLY A 300 21.86 -13.15 -20.08
N THR A 301 21.80 -13.72 -18.88
CA THR A 301 22.24 -15.10 -18.64
C THR A 301 21.36 -16.06 -19.43
N ALA A 302 21.97 -16.98 -20.17
CA ALA A 302 21.26 -17.96 -20.97
C ALA A 302 20.54 -18.95 -20.04
N ALA A 303 19.34 -19.39 -20.42
CA ALA A 303 18.50 -20.21 -19.55
C ALA A 303 19.11 -21.60 -19.30
N GLU A 304 19.98 -22.09 -20.19
CA GLU A 304 20.73 -23.33 -20.04
C GLU A 304 21.78 -23.24 -18.91
N GLU A 305 22.30 -22.04 -18.63
CA GLU A 305 23.24 -21.82 -17.53
C GLU A 305 22.54 -21.81 -16.16
N LEU A 306 21.20 -21.75 -16.15
CA LEU A 306 20.35 -21.68 -14.96
C LEU A 306 19.69 -23.01 -14.60
N GLU A 307 20.14 -24.12 -15.19
CA GLU A 307 19.64 -25.47 -14.91
C GLU A 307 19.55 -25.77 -13.39
N PRO A 308 20.56 -25.46 -12.55
CA PRO A 308 20.49 -25.72 -11.11
C PRO A 308 19.36 -24.95 -10.41
N GLU A 309 19.20 -23.66 -10.71
CA GLU A 309 18.17 -22.80 -10.14
C GLU A 309 16.77 -23.19 -10.62
N LEU A 310 16.64 -23.63 -11.88
CA LEU A 310 15.38 -24.14 -12.44
C LEU A 310 14.95 -25.46 -11.77
N LEU A 311 15.89 -26.37 -11.51
CA LEU A 311 15.61 -27.60 -10.75
C LEU A 311 15.21 -27.28 -9.30
N GLU A 312 15.91 -26.35 -8.65
CA GLU A 312 15.55 -25.91 -7.29
C GLU A 312 14.16 -25.25 -7.25
N LEU A 313 13.79 -24.51 -8.30
CA LEU A 313 12.46 -23.93 -8.45
C LEU A 313 11.38 -25.01 -8.49
N LEU A 314 11.55 -26.06 -9.30
CA LEU A 314 10.61 -27.18 -9.40
C LEU A 314 10.45 -27.92 -8.07
N ASP A 315 11.55 -28.22 -7.40
CA ASP A 315 11.53 -28.87 -6.07
C ASP A 315 10.79 -28.01 -5.04
N GLU A 316 11.03 -26.70 -5.05
CA GLU A 316 10.36 -25.80 -4.11
C GLU A 316 8.87 -25.63 -4.43
N MET A 317 8.47 -25.65 -5.70
CA MET A 317 7.05 -25.67 -6.10
C MET A 317 6.32 -26.90 -5.55
N ASP A 318 6.98 -28.07 -5.53
CA ASP A 318 6.43 -29.29 -4.93
C ASP A 318 6.34 -29.20 -3.40
N ASN A 319 7.34 -28.59 -2.75
CA ASN A 319 7.30 -28.33 -1.32
C ASN A 319 6.16 -27.38 -0.96
N VAL A 320 6.00 -26.26 -1.69
CA VAL A 320 4.92 -25.30 -1.48
C VAL A 320 3.56 -25.97 -1.68
N THR A 321 3.37 -26.72 -2.76
CA THR A 321 2.10 -27.43 -3.03
C THR A 321 1.75 -28.37 -1.87
N ARG A 322 2.73 -29.13 -1.37
CA ARG A 322 2.54 -30.07 -0.25
C ARG A 322 2.18 -29.35 1.06
N GLU A 323 2.90 -28.29 1.42
CA GLU A 323 2.63 -27.53 2.65
C GLU A 323 1.31 -26.75 2.55
N ALA A 324 0.97 -26.24 1.36
CA ALA A 324 -0.28 -25.56 1.13
C ALA A 324 -1.48 -26.51 1.22
N CYS A 325 -1.41 -27.72 0.65
CA CYS A 325 -2.48 -28.71 0.82
C CYS A 325 -2.74 -29.04 2.29
N LYS A 326 -1.67 -29.26 3.08
CA LYS A 326 -1.77 -29.46 4.53
C LYS A 326 -2.44 -28.30 5.24
N MET A 327 -2.08 -27.07 4.88
CA MET A 327 -2.65 -25.85 5.48
C MET A 327 -4.12 -25.65 5.11
N LEU A 328 -4.45 -25.85 3.82
CA LEU A 328 -5.77 -25.60 3.26
C LEU A 328 -6.78 -26.69 3.63
N GLY A 329 -6.29 -27.89 4.00
CA GLY A 329 -7.10 -29.06 4.31
C GLY A 329 -7.65 -29.75 3.06
N ILE A 330 -6.89 -29.70 1.96
CA ILE A 330 -7.21 -30.33 0.66
C ILE A 330 -6.23 -31.46 0.35
#